data_AF-A0A540K706-F1
#
_entry.id   AF-A0A540K706-F1
#
_cell.length_a   1.000
_cell.length_b   1.000
_cell.length_c   1.000
_cell.angle_alpha   90.00
_cell.angle_beta   90.00
_cell.angle_gamma   90.00
#
_symmetry.space_group_name_H-M   'P 1'
#
loop_
_entity.id
_entity.type
_entity.pdbx_description
1 polymer ?
#
loop_
_entity_poly.entity_id
_entity_poly.type
_entity_poly.pdbx_seq_one_letter_code
_entity_poly.pdbx_strand_id
1 'polypeptide(L)'
;MVDFPGGPKSFEICAKFCYGMTVTLNAYNVVAARCAAEYLEMTEGVDHSNLIYKIEVFLNSSIFRSWKDSIIVLQTTKPLLSWSEDLKIAGRCIDSIASKTSVDPANITWSYTYNRKLAEPDKIIEEGMKYRDKFEKVPRDWWVEDICELDIDLYKRVIIAVKTKGRMDGSVIGEALKTYAVRWLPDSVDALVSDEHTLRNKSLVETIICLLPSDKGMGCSSSFLLKLLKVSILVGADKLLREELVKRISLKLHEARVGDLLIPARSPQITIYDVELVQSVVRQYVMHEKYKWDLDVVEKNEKGTDTFILGHGSLLGVGRLVDGYLAEIAHDPNLNLSSFVELSQSVPESARPIHDGLYKAIDIYLKEHPNLTKAERKRICALMDVKKLTVEASMDAAQNEQLPLRVVVQVLFFEQIRSAASVQALNNHPSDTSLSTTNLDEECDKIAEENCKPLGKQMSQMKVTEEFQKNTKLGKNNSKNSRSGAQLLPSRSRRIFDKLWSVGKGHVENKSSETSGSSHSPTSNVPGDSKSVSSSRHRRYSIS
;
A
#
# COMPACT_ATOMS: atom_id res chain seq x y z
N MET A 1 -24.83 7.46 42.68
CA MET A 1 -23.59 8.00 42.07
C MET A 1 -23.11 7.23 40.84
N VAL A 2 -23.61 6.03 40.52
CA VAL A 2 -23.14 5.27 39.34
C VAL A 2 -23.39 6.03 38.04
N ASP A 3 -24.48 6.78 37.96
CA ASP A 3 -24.93 7.50 36.75
C ASP A 3 -24.47 8.97 36.67
N PHE A 4 -23.57 9.42 37.53
CA PHE A 4 -23.09 10.81 37.49
C PHE A 4 -22.10 11.01 36.33
N PRO A 5 -22.28 12.01 35.44
CA PRO A 5 -21.42 12.17 34.26
C PRO A 5 -19.97 12.43 34.65
N GLY A 6 -19.07 11.61 34.11
CA GLY A 6 -17.64 11.63 34.44
C GLY A 6 -17.28 11.01 35.80
N GLY A 7 -18.26 10.44 36.52
CA GLY A 7 -18.06 9.71 37.77
C GLY A 7 -17.57 10.54 38.96
N PRO A 8 -17.14 9.87 40.06
CA PRO A 8 -16.84 10.53 41.33
C PRO A 8 -15.78 11.64 41.27
N LYS A 9 -14.77 11.52 40.40
CA LYS A 9 -13.72 12.54 40.22
C LYS A 9 -14.26 13.85 39.64
N SER A 10 -15.30 13.78 38.81
CA SER A 10 -15.95 14.96 38.23
C SER A 10 -16.88 15.62 39.23
N PHE A 11 -17.57 14.82 40.05
CA PHE A 11 -18.32 15.33 41.19
C PHE A 11 -17.41 16.01 42.22
N GLU A 12 -16.24 15.42 42.53
CA GLU A 12 -15.22 16.01 43.42
C GLU A 12 -14.74 17.38 42.91
N ILE A 13 -14.56 17.53 41.59
CA ILE A 13 -14.24 18.81 40.94
C ILE A 13 -15.33 19.85 41.18
N CYS A 14 -16.60 19.51 40.91
CA CYS A 14 -17.74 20.41 41.12
C CYS A 14 -17.90 20.78 42.61
N ALA A 15 -17.82 19.79 43.51
CA ALA A 15 -17.92 20.02 44.95
C ALA A 15 -16.78 20.92 45.46
N LYS A 16 -15.53 20.70 45.03
CA LYS A 16 -14.38 21.56 45.38
C LYS A 16 -14.62 23.01 44.98
N PHE A 17 -15.14 23.24 43.77
CA PHE A 17 -15.51 24.57 43.31
C PHE A 17 -16.57 25.21 44.21
N CYS A 18 -17.65 24.51 44.56
CA CYS A 18 -18.71 25.02 45.43
C CYS A 18 -18.21 25.41 46.84
N TYR A 19 -17.20 24.72 47.37
CA TYR A 19 -16.54 25.05 48.63
C TYR A 19 -15.43 26.11 48.50
N GLY A 20 -15.29 26.79 47.35
CA GLY A 20 -14.28 27.82 47.11
C GLY A 20 -12.84 27.29 47.00
N MET A 21 -12.64 25.98 46.86
CA MET A 21 -11.31 25.39 46.66
C MET A 21 -10.87 25.53 45.20
N THR A 22 -9.56 25.68 44.99
CA THR A 22 -8.97 25.74 43.65
C THR A 22 -9.08 24.41 42.93
N VAL A 23 -9.64 24.43 41.71
CA VAL A 23 -9.78 23.27 40.84
C VAL A 23 -8.76 23.35 39.70
N THR A 24 -8.05 22.25 39.44
CA THR A 24 -7.12 22.13 38.32
C THR A 24 -7.77 21.45 37.12
N LEU A 25 -7.99 22.20 36.04
CA LEU A 25 -8.50 21.69 34.77
C LEU A 25 -7.34 21.43 33.79
N ASN A 26 -7.46 20.37 33.01
CA ASN A 26 -6.52 19.97 31.97
C ASN A 26 -7.24 19.15 30.88
N ALA A 27 -6.53 18.83 29.79
CA ALA A 27 -7.08 18.10 28.66
C ALA A 27 -7.69 16.71 29.01
N TYR A 28 -7.27 16.09 30.11
CA TYR A 28 -7.75 14.76 30.51
C TYR A 28 -9.03 14.79 31.36
N ASN A 29 -9.33 15.90 32.04
CA ASN A 29 -10.48 16.00 32.96
C ASN A 29 -11.53 17.05 32.55
N VAL A 30 -11.22 17.97 31.63
CA VAL A 30 -12.10 19.10 31.28
C VAL A 30 -13.45 18.67 30.69
N VAL A 31 -13.51 17.62 29.87
CA VAL A 31 -14.79 17.10 29.32
C VAL A 31 -15.68 16.61 30.46
N ALA A 32 -15.12 15.78 31.33
CA ALA A 32 -15.83 15.17 32.44
C ALA A 32 -16.33 16.23 33.45
N ALA A 33 -15.51 17.24 33.75
CA ALA A 33 -15.89 18.41 34.53
C ALA A 33 -16.99 19.25 33.83
N ARG A 34 -16.91 19.44 32.50
CA ARG A 34 -17.91 20.21 31.74
C ARG A 34 -19.28 19.54 31.75
N CYS A 35 -19.34 18.22 31.61
CA CYS A 35 -20.58 17.44 31.68
C CYS A 35 -21.15 17.41 33.11
N ALA A 36 -20.29 17.25 34.12
CA ALA A 36 -20.68 17.32 35.53
C ALA A 36 -21.25 18.69 35.94
N ALA A 37 -20.63 19.77 35.47
CA ALA A 37 -21.10 21.13 35.72
C ALA A 37 -22.43 21.43 35.02
N GLU A 38 -22.68 20.88 33.82
CA GLU A 38 -23.99 20.97 33.14
C GLU A 38 -25.07 20.23 33.95
N TYR A 39 -24.81 18.99 34.36
CA TYR A 39 -25.76 18.17 35.12
C TYR A 39 -26.13 18.78 36.47
N LEU A 40 -25.23 19.57 37.07
CA LEU A 40 -25.46 20.31 38.31
C LEU A 40 -25.92 21.76 38.08
N GLU A 41 -26.27 22.13 36.83
CA GLU A 41 -26.77 23.44 36.42
C GLU A 41 -25.90 24.62 36.92
N MET A 42 -24.57 24.44 36.94
CA MET A 42 -23.57 25.38 37.47
C MET A 42 -23.33 26.58 36.54
N THR A 43 -24.41 27.32 36.27
CA THR A 43 -24.53 28.40 35.29
C THR A 43 -24.36 29.79 35.90
N GLU A 44 -24.14 30.80 35.06
CA GLU A 44 -24.11 32.22 35.44
C GLU A 44 -25.44 32.76 36.01
N GLY A 45 -26.54 32.00 35.89
CA GLY A 45 -27.83 32.37 36.47
C GLY A 45 -27.91 32.14 37.98
N VAL A 46 -26.98 31.36 38.56
CA VAL A 46 -26.94 31.04 39.99
C VAL A 46 -25.90 31.89 40.72
N ASP A 47 -24.72 32.08 40.13
CA ASP A 47 -23.62 32.89 40.66
C ASP A 47 -22.74 33.40 39.51
N HIS A 48 -22.03 34.51 39.71
CA HIS A 48 -21.16 35.10 38.69
C HIS A 48 -19.82 34.35 38.56
N SER A 49 -19.38 34.14 37.32
CA SER A 49 -18.19 33.34 37.01
C SER A 49 -18.26 31.93 37.60
N ASN A 50 -19.38 31.25 37.41
CA ASN A 50 -19.63 29.88 37.82
C ASN A 50 -18.77 28.88 36.99
N LEU A 51 -18.82 27.60 37.37
CA LEU A 51 -17.91 26.59 36.84
C LEU A 51 -18.08 26.36 35.33
N ILE A 52 -19.31 26.39 34.79
CA ILE A 52 -19.53 26.25 33.34
C ILE A 52 -18.81 27.38 32.57
N TYR A 53 -18.98 28.63 32.97
CA TYR A 53 -18.34 29.78 32.31
C TYR A 53 -16.81 29.69 32.38
N LYS A 54 -16.25 29.38 33.55
CA LYS A 54 -14.81 29.19 33.73
C LYS A 54 -14.25 28.05 32.85
N ILE A 55 -14.97 26.94 32.73
CA ILE A 55 -14.59 25.84 31.84
C ILE A 55 -14.66 26.28 30.37
N GLU A 56 -15.72 26.98 29.95
CA GLU A 56 -15.85 27.48 28.58
C GLU A 56 -14.74 28.49 28.22
N VAL A 57 -14.36 29.38 29.14
CA VAL A 57 -13.21 30.27 28.96
C VAL A 57 -11.91 29.45 28.82
N PHE A 58 -11.68 28.43 29.65
CA PHE A 58 -10.50 27.56 29.54
C PHE A 58 -10.46 26.76 28.23
N LEU A 59 -11.60 26.21 27.78
CA LEU A 59 -11.72 25.50 26.51
C LEU A 59 -11.34 26.39 25.32
N ASN A 60 -11.90 27.60 25.26
CA ASN A 60 -11.70 28.53 24.14
C ASN A 60 -10.34 29.26 24.16
N SER A 61 -9.77 29.52 25.35
CA SER A 61 -8.48 30.22 25.49
C SER A 61 -7.28 29.28 25.39
N SER A 62 -7.40 28.05 25.88
CA SER A 62 -6.26 27.14 26.05
C SER A 62 -6.40 25.87 25.20
N ILE A 63 -7.40 25.04 25.47
CA ILE A 63 -7.56 23.72 24.82
C ILE A 63 -7.68 23.83 23.30
N PHE A 64 -8.62 24.63 22.80
CA PHE A 64 -8.83 24.79 21.36
C PHE A 64 -7.73 25.63 20.69
N ARG A 65 -6.79 26.23 21.44
CA ARG A 65 -5.60 26.90 20.87
C ARG A 65 -4.38 25.99 20.80
N SER A 66 -4.26 25.02 21.69
CA SER A 66 -3.24 23.98 21.66
C SER A 66 -3.55 22.89 20.63
N TRP A 67 -2.51 22.33 19.99
CA TRP A 67 -2.66 21.18 19.08
C TRP A 67 -2.94 19.89 19.88
N LYS A 68 -2.01 19.54 20.77
CA LYS A 68 -2.05 18.31 21.58
C LYS A 68 -3.29 18.23 22.46
N ASP A 69 -3.65 19.32 23.14
CA ASP A 69 -4.78 19.31 24.07
C ASP A 69 -6.11 19.16 23.33
N SER A 70 -6.24 19.69 22.10
CA SER A 70 -7.43 19.48 21.27
C SER A 70 -7.63 17.99 20.91
N ILE A 71 -6.53 17.26 20.67
CA ILE A 71 -6.54 15.81 20.37
C ILE A 71 -6.86 14.99 21.63
N ILE A 72 -6.20 15.29 22.76
CA ILE A 72 -6.43 14.61 24.04
C ILE A 72 -7.89 14.82 24.49
N VAL A 73 -8.41 16.05 24.42
CA VAL A 73 -9.82 16.33 24.73
C VAL A 73 -10.75 15.55 23.81
N LEU A 74 -10.45 15.46 22.50
CA LEU A 74 -11.23 14.65 21.57
C LEU A 74 -11.21 13.14 21.90
N GLN A 75 -10.10 12.59 22.40
CA GLN A 75 -10.05 11.21 22.87
C GLN A 75 -10.89 11.00 24.14
N THR A 76 -10.93 11.98 25.05
CA THR A 76 -11.70 11.89 26.31
C THR A 76 -13.21 12.11 26.16
N THR A 77 -13.73 12.47 24.99
CA THR A 77 -15.19 12.52 24.76
C THR A 77 -15.82 11.13 24.67
N LYS A 78 -15.08 10.11 24.22
CA LYS A 78 -15.56 8.73 24.02
C LYS A 78 -16.40 8.13 25.18
N PRO A 79 -15.96 8.18 26.47
CA PRO A 79 -16.76 7.67 27.59
C PRO A 79 -18.02 8.50 27.92
N LEU A 80 -18.17 9.70 27.37
CA LEU A 80 -19.27 10.64 27.63
C LEU A 80 -19.92 11.12 26.33
N LEU A 81 -20.02 10.23 25.34
CA LEU A 81 -20.28 10.60 23.95
C LEU A 81 -21.52 11.50 23.78
N SER A 82 -22.68 11.11 24.32
CA SER A 82 -23.93 11.89 24.26
C SER A 82 -23.74 13.33 24.75
N TRP A 83 -23.36 13.48 26.02
CA TRP A 83 -23.06 14.76 26.65
C TRP A 83 -22.03 15.59 25.85
N SER A 84 -21.02 14.95 25.28
CA SER A 84 -19.96 15.64 24.55
C SER A 84 -20.39 16.16 23.17
N GLU A 85 -21.39 15.52 22.53
CA GLU A 85 -22.01 15.97 21.29
C GLU A 85 -23.02 17.08 21.57
N ASP A 86 -23.89 16.90 22.59
CA ASP A 86 -24.90 17.88 22.99
C ASP A 86 -24.25 19.23 23.38
N LEU A 87 -23.15 19.16 24.15
CA LEU A 87 -22.31 20.32 24.54
C LEU A 87 -21.32 20.76 23.44
N LYS A 88 -21.38 20.13 22.27
CA LYS A 88 -20.59 20.43 21.06
C LYS A 88 -19.08 20.46 21.30
N ILE A 89 -18.58 19.71 22.30
CA ILE A 89 -17.17 19.67 22.67
C ILE A 89 -16.38 18.91 21.59
N ALA A 90 -16.88 17.74 21.18
CA ALA A 90 -16.27 16.93 20.13
C ALA A 90 -16.16 17.70 18.80
N GLY A 91 -17.25 18.35 18.37
CA GLY A 91 -17.28 19.20 17.18
C GLY A 91 -16.25 20.33 17.24
N ARG A 92 -16.19 21.09 18.34
CA ARG A 92 -15.21 22.18 18.52
C ARG A 92 -13.75 21.69 18.50
N CYS A 93 -13.46 20.52 19.08
CA CYS A 93 -12.16 19.88 18.94
C CYS A 93 -11.82 19.54 17.48
N ILE A 94 -12.75 18.91 16.77
CA ILE A 94 -12.57 18.51 15.35
C ILE A 94 -12.33 19.74 14.47
N ASP A 95 -13.15 20.80 14.63
CA ASP A 95 -12.98 22.06 13.90
C ASP A 95 -11.64 22.74 14.20
N SER A 96 -11.20 22.71 15.46
CA SER A 96 -9.91 23.25 15.87
C SER A 96 -8.73 22.47 15.26
N ILE A 97 -8.79 21.13 15.29
CA ILE A 97 -7.81 20.25 14.66
C ILE A 97 -7.75 20.53 13.15
N ALA A 98 -8.88 20.46 12.45
CA ALA A 98 -8.95 20.70 11.01
C ALA A 98 -8.44 22.11 10.62
N SER A 99 -8.75 23.13 11.42
CA SER A 99 -8.24 24.49 11.20
C SER A 99 -6.72 24.59 11.38
N LYS A 100 -6.13 23.88 12.36
CA LYS A 100 -4.67 23.82 12.56
C LYS A 100 -3.94 23.04 11.48
N THR A 101 -4.49 21.93 10.98
CA THR A 101 -3.87 21.19 9.86
C THR A 101 -3.70 22.06 8.61
N SER A 102 -4.61 23.01 8.39
CA SER A 102 -4.60 23.94 7.26
C SER A 102 -3.66 25.16 7.41
N VAL A 103 -2.84 25.22 8.46
CA VAL A 103 -1.84 26.30 8.64
C VAL A 103 -0.60 25.97 7.80
N ASP A 104 -0.07 26.98 7.09
CA ASP A 104 1.19 26.86 6.34
C ASP A 104 2.31 26.33 7.27
N PRO A 105 3.03 25.27 6.88
CA PRO A 105 4.12 24.73 7.69
C PRO A 105 5.19 25.72 8.15
N ALA A 106 5.38 26.84 7.42
CA ALA A 106 6.28 27.91 7.84
C ALA A 106 5.82 28.64 9.14
N ASN A 107 4.53 28.62 9.45
CA ASN A 107 3.92 29.33 10.59
C ASN A 107 3.62 28.43 11.79
N ILE A 108 4.19 27.21 11.82
CA ILE A 108 3.99 26.24 12.89
C ILE A 108 4.82 26.61 14.12
N THR A 109 4.14 26.85 15.24
CA THR A 109 4.74 27.24 16.53
C THR A 109 4.41 26.29 17.69
N TRP A 110 3.48 25.35 17.50
CA TRP A 110 3.11 24.34 18.51
C TRP A 110 3.90 23.04 18.34
N SER A 111 3.89 22.19 19.37
CA SER A 111 4.62 20.92 19.38
C SER A 111 3.85 19.79 18.68
N TYR A 112 4.55 18.97 17.90
CA TYR A 112 4.01 17.82 17.16
C TYR A 112 4.93 16.61 17.28
N THR A 113 4.38 15.41 17.06
CA THR A 113 5.17 14.18 16.98
C THR A 113 5.58 13.92 15.53
N TYR A 114 6.86 13.63 15.28
CA TYR A 114 7.33 13.23 13.96
C TYR A 114 8.56 12.32 14.06
N ASN A 115 8.38 11.05 13.72
CA ASN A 115 9.35 9.96 13.83
C ASN A 115 9.58 9.27 12.49
N ARG A 116 9.79 10.04 11.41
CA ARG A 116 9.98 9.51 10.06
C ARG A 116 11.32 8.78 9.86
N LYS A 117 11.44 7.58 10.44
CA LYS A 117 12.32 6.47 9.98
C LYS A 117 11.62 5.64 8.88
N LEU A 118 10.66 6.23 8.17
CA LEU A 118 9.66 5.54 7.34
C LEU A 118 9.66 5.92 5.85
N ALA A 119 10.54 6.82 5.39
CA ALA A 119 10.50 7.35 4.01
C ALA A 119 11.76 7.10 3.16
N GLU A 120 12.89 6.70 3.74
CA GLU A 120 14.14 6.44 3.01
C GLU A 120 14.61 5.00 3.27
N PRO A 121 14.68 4.13 2.25
CA PRO A 121 15.54 2.96 2.29
C PRO A 121 17.01 3.36 2.10
N ASP A 122 17.92 2.55 2.64
CA ASP A 122 19.34 2.50 2.27
C ASP A 122 20.21 3.76 2.47
N LYS A 123 20.16 4.34 3.67
CA LYS A 123 21.39 4.86 4.31
C LYS A 123 21.61 4.24 5.69
N ILE A 124 22.59 3.35 5.76
CA ILE A 124 23.23 2.97 7.02
C ILE A 124 24.00 4.21 7.49
N ILE A 125 23.36 5.01 8.34
CA ILE A 125 24.04 6.10 9.05
C ILE A 125 24.62 5.50 10.31
N GLU A 126 25.95 5.37 10.34
CA GLU A 126 26.69 5.01 11.54
C GLU A 126 26.37 5.98 12.69
N GLU A 127 26.30 5.47 13.91
CA GLU A 127 25.96 6.25 15.10
C GLU A 127 27.04 7.29 15.43
N GLY A 128 26.84 8.51 14.93
CA GLY A 128 27.62 9.68 15.31
C GLY A 128 26.73 10.76 15.91
N MET A 129 26.82 10.99 17.22
CA MET A 129 26.22 12.17 17.86
C MET A 129 26.82 13.44 17.25
N LYS A 130 26.11 14.06 16.31
CA LYS A 130 26.41 15.42 15.83
C LYS A 130 25.14 16.26 15.89
N TYR A 131 25.28 17.36 16.63
CA TYR A 131 24.30 18.39 16.91
C TYR A 131 23.31 18.64 15.76
N ARG A 132 22.01 18.47 16.06
CA ARG A 132 20.92 18.94 15.21
C ARG A 132 20.91 20.48 15.24
N ASP A 133 21.62 21.10 14.32
CA ASP A 133 21.51 22.54 14.08
C ASP A 133 21.47 22.87 12.58
N LYS A 134 20.45 22.31 11.93
CA LYS A 134 19.82 22.90 10.74
C LYS A 134 18.34 22.97 11.04
N PHE A 135 17.74 24.15 10.87
CA PHE A 135 16.30 24.34 10.94
C PHE A 135 15.64 23.59 9.76
N GLU A 136 15.36 22.30 9.95
CA GLU A 136 14.55 21.51 9.03
C GLU A 136 13.17 22.16 8.93
N LYS A 137 12.82 22.63 7.73
CA LYS A 137 11.49 23.20 7.45
C LYS A 137 10.43 22.17 7.85
N VAL A 138 9.40 22.62 8.57
CA VAL A 138 8.38 21.70 9.09
C VAL A 138 7.73 20.93 7.91
N PRO A 139 7.67 19.58 7.98
CA PRO A 139 7.08 18.75 6.93
C PRO A 139 5.61 19.10 6.68
N ARG A 140 5.10 18.93 5.45
CA ARG A 140 3.68 19.22 5.13
C ARG A 140 2.69 18.29 5.86
N ASP A 141 3.16 17.10 6.25
CA ASP A 141 2.42 16.03 6.90
C ASP A 141 2.72 15.92 8.41
N TRP A 142 3.32 16.95 9.02
CA TRP A 142 3.69 17.03 10.44
C TRP A 142 2.62 16.51 11.44
N TRP A 143 1.34 16.58 11.07
CA TRP A 143 0.18 16.26 11.91
C TRP A 143 -0.21 14.79 11.89
N VAL A 144 0.29 14.02 10.91
CA VAL A 144 -0.21 12.70 10.57
C VAL A 144 -0.03 11.71 11.72
N GLU A 145 1.15 11.66 12.34
CA GLU A 145 1.43 10.71 13.43
C GLU A 145 0.51 10.92 14.64
N ASP A 146 0.21 12.18 14.98
CA ASP A 146 -0.63 12.56 16.11
C ASP A 146 -2.11 12.24 15.88
N ILE A 147 -2.62 12.47 14.67
CA ILE A 147 -4.01 12.13 14.32
C ILE A 147 -4.18 10.61 14.17
N CYS A 148 -3.12 9.86 13.88
CA CYS A 148 -3.15 8.40 13.87
C CYS A 148 -3.32 7.75 15.27
N GLU A 149 -3.31 8.52 16.35
CA GLU A 149 -3.62 8.05 17.71
C GLU A 149 -5.13 8.03 18.02
N LEU A 150 -5.97 8.53 17.10
CA LEU A 150 -7.42 8.49 17.22
C LEU A 150 -7.99 7.11 16.84
N ASP A 151 -9.01 6.66 17.57
CA ASP A 151 -9.88 5.55 17.16
C ASP A 151 -10.59 5.88 15.83
N ILE A 152 -10.96 4.84 15.08
CA ILE A 152 -11.46 4.95 13.69
C ILE A 152 -12.62 5.93 13.51
N ASP A 153 -13.56 6.02 14.46
CA ASP A 153 -14.71 6.92 14.38
C ASP A 153 -14.31 8.40 14.54
N LEU A 154 -13.40 8.69 15.47
CA LEU A 154 -12.86 10.03 15.69
C LEU A 154 -11.93 10.43 14.54
N TYR A 155 -11.07 9.51 14.10
CA TYR A 155 -10.21 9.68 12.93
C TYR A 155 -11.03 10.00 11.68
N LYS A 156 -12.09 9.23 11.41
CA LYS A 156 -13.03 9.46 10.30
C LYS A 156 -13.63 10.86 10.34
N ARG A 157 -14.11 11.31 11.50
CA ARG A 157 -14.69 12.66 11.65
C ARG A 157 -13.64 13.76 11.45
N VAL A 158 -12.42 13.59 11.95
CA VAL A 158 -11.31 14.52 11.73
C VAL A 158 -10.93 14.60 10.26
N ILE A 159 -10.72 13.47 9.57
CA ILE A 159 -10.36 13.48 8.14
C ILE A 159 -11.50 14.04 7.27
N ILE A 160 -12.77 13.78 7.61
CA ILE A 160 -13.91 14.44 6.94
C ILE A 160 -13.83 15.96 7.13
N ALA A 161 -13.61 16.45 8.35
CA ALA A 161 -13.48 17.90 8.60
C ALA A 161 -12.26 18.51 7.87
N VAL A 162 -11.13 17.82 7.83
CA VAL A 162 -9.95 18.25 7.06
C VAL A 162 -10.27 18.35 5.56
N LYS A 163 -10.99 17.35 5.00
CA LYS A 163 -11.45 17.36 3.60
C LYS A 163 -12.43 18.51 3.33
N THR A 164 -13.42 18.76 4.21
CA THR A 164 -14.43 19.82 3.98
C THR A 164 -13.88 21.24 4.12
N LYS A 165 -12.78 21.46 4.84
CA LYS A 165 -12.08 22.77 4.82
C LYS A 165 -11.40 23.06 3.47
N GLY A 166 -11.14 22.04 2.64
CA GLY A 166 -10.65 22.19 1.26
C GLY A 166 -9.24 22.77 1.07
N ARG A 167 -8.49 23.01 2.15
CA ARG A 167 -7.16 23.64 2.13
C ARG A 167 -5.99 22.64 2.12
N MET A 168 -6.27 21.35 2.31
CA MET A 168 -5.25 20.31 2.36
C MET A 168 -5.19 19.56 1.04
N ASP A 169 -3.97 19.40 0.54
CA ASP A 169 -3.69 18.65 -0.68
C ASP A 169 -4.04 17.17 -0.51
N GLY A 170 -4.55 16.56 -1.59
CA GLY A 170 -4.96 15.16 -1.60
C GLY A 170 -3.82 14.20 -1.25
N SER A 171 -2.58 14.49 -1.65
CA SER A 171 -1.41 13.66 -1.36
C SER A 171 -1.11 13.56 0.14
N VAL A 172 -1.29 14.65 0.89
CA VAL A 172 -1.07 14.68 2.34
C VAL A 172 -2.17 13.88 3.06
N ILE A 173 -3.42 13.97 2.57
CA ILE A 173 -4.54 13.15 3.08
C ILE A 173 -4.32 11.66 2.75
N GLY A 174 -3.80 11.34 1.56
CA GLY A 174 -3.43 9.98 1.18
C GLY A 174 -2.32 9.39 2.04
N GLU A 175 -1.27 10.16 2.33
CA GLU A 175 -0.20 9.75 3.24
C GLU A 175 -0.69 9.61 4.69
N ALA A 176 -1.65 10.44 5.13
CA ALA A 176 -2.32 10.27 6.41
C ALA A 176 -3.08 8.93 6.49
N LEU A 177 -3.87 8.62 5.46
CA LEU A 177 -4.62 7.36 5.36
C LEU A 177 -3.71 6.14 5.26
N LYS A 178 -2.60 6.24 4.51
CA LYS A 178 -1.56 5.23 4.44
C LYS A 178 -0.90 5.00 5.79
N THR A 179 -0.52 6.05 6.50
CA THR A 179 0.09 5.95 7.83
C THR A 179 -0.87 5.35 8.85
N TYR A 180 -2.15 5.73 8.80
CA TYR A 180 -3.20 5.13 9.61
C TYR A 180 -3.39 3.64 9.32
N ALA A 181 -3.45 3.27 8.04
CA ALA A 181 -3.53 1.88 7.59
C ALA A 181 -2.34 1.05 8.11
N VAL A 182 -1.10 1.56 8.00
CA VAL A 182 0.13 0.91 8.50
C VAL A 182 0.07 0.68 10.01
N ARG A 183 -0.48 1.64 10.77
CA ARG A 183 -0.52 1.59 12.24
C ARG A 183 -1.57 0.63 12.79
N TRP A 184 -2.72 0.52 12.12
CA TRP A 184 -3.91 -0.14 12.66
C TRP A 184 -4.28 -1.48 11.99
N LEU A 185 -3.78 -1.77 10.78
CA LEU A 185 -3.97 -3.08 10.15
C LEU A 185 -2.93 -4.10 10.65
N PRO A 186 -3.31 -5.37 10.90
CA PRO A 186 -2.38 -6.44 11.22
C PRO A 186 -1.32 -6.73 10.14
N ASP A 187 -0.09 -7.04 10.60
CA ASP A 187 1.09 -7.29 9.76
C ASP A 187 1.09 -8.63 8.99
N SER A 188 0.04 -9.45 9.11
CA SER A 188 0.02 -10.84 8.60
C SER A 188 -1.37 -11.24 8.09
N VAL A 189 -1.41 -12.07 7.06
CA VAL A 189 -2.66 -12.55 6.44
C VAL A 189 -3.54 -13.27 7.46
N ASP A 190 -2.96 -14.15 8.28
CA ASP A 190 -3.69 -14.91 9.31
C ASP A 190 -4.38 -13.98 10.32
N ALA A 191 -3.70 -12.93 10.77
CA ALA A 191 -4.27 -11.94 11.70
C ALA A 191 -5.27 -10.97 11.02
N LEU A 192 -5.21 -10.81 9.69
CA LEU A 192 -6.21 -10.05 8.93
C LEU A 192 -7.53 -10.82 8.79
N VAL A 193 -7.45 -12.15 8.64
CA VAL A 193 -8.56 -13.06 8.33
C VAL A 193 -9.11 -13.81 9.57
N SER A 194 -8.44 -13.72 10.72
CA SER A 194 -8.94 -14.25 12.01
C SER A 194 -10.35 -13.76 12.34
N ASP A 195 -11.28 -14.69 12.53
CA ASP A 195 -12.72 -14.43 12.74
C ASP A 195 -13.02 -13.40 13.84
N GLU A 196 -12.20 -13.38 14.91
CA GLU A 196 -12.35 -12.44 16.04
C GLU A 196 -12.11 -10.97 15.63
N HIS A 197 -11.38 -10.72 14.53
CA HIS A 197 -10.99 -9.39 14.09
C HIS A 197 -11.40 -9.04 12.65
N THR A 198 -11.82 -10.01 11.83
CA THR A 198 -12.23 -9.78 10.43
C THR A 198 -13.28 -8.68 10.28
N LEU A 199 -14.32 -8.62 11.13
CA LEU A 199 -15.33 -7.56 11.08
C LEU A 199 -14.77 -6.16 11.38
N ARG A 200 -13.84 -6.06 12.35
CA ARG A 200 -13.16 -4.81 12.71
C ARG A 200 -12.22 -4.36 11.59
N ASN A 201 -11.42 -5.29 11.05
CA ASN A 201 -10.51 -5.05 9.95
C ASN A 201 -11.28 -4.61 8.69
N LYS A 202 -12.40 -5.28 8.38
CA LYS A 202 -13.32 -4.89 7.30
C LYS A 202 -13.83 -3.47 7.47
N SER A 203 -14.46 -3.14 8.61
CA SER A 203 -14.99 -1.79 8.88
C SER A 203 -13.92 -0.70 8.79
N LEU A 204 -12.69 -1.00 9.24
CA LEU A 204 -11.55 -0.08 9.16
C LEU A 204 -11.10 0.13 7.70
N VAL A 205 -10.98 -0.93 6.90
CA VAL A 205 -10.62 -0.84 5.46
C VAL A 205 -11.68 -0.09 4.67
N GLU A 206 -12.96 -0.43 4.87
CA GLU A 206 -14.08 0.24 4.20
C GLU A 206 -14.13 1.73 4.56
N THR A 207 -13.88 2.08 5.84
CA THR A 207 -13.77 3.48 6.27
C THR A 207 -12.58 4.19 5.60
N ILE A 208 -11.41 3.55 5.50
CA ILE A 208 -10.25 4.13 4.80
C ILE A 208 -10.57 4.38 3.33
N ILE A 209 -11.22 3.43 2.64
CA ILE A 209 -11.64 3.59 1.23
C ILE A 209 -12.61 4.78 1.08
N CYS A 210 -13.61 4.91 1.95
CA CYS A 210 -14.53 6.05 1.96
C CYS A 210 -13.85 7.40 2.25
N LEU A 211 -12.71 7.40 2.97
CA LEU A 211 -11.96 8.60 3.31
C LEU A 211 -10.98 9.04 2.21
N LEU A 212 -10.65 8.19 1.24
CA LEU A 212 -9.73 8.52 0.13
C LEU A 212 -10.10 9.87 -0.54
N PRO A 213 -9.11 10.68 -0.96
CA PRO A 213 -9.35 11.93 -1.69
C PRO A 213 -10.27 11.75 -2.91
N SER A 214 -11.05 12.78 -3.26
CA SER A 214 -11.98 12.75 -4.40
C SER A 214 -11.34 13.20 -5.73
N ASP A 215 -10.04 13.46 -5.72
CA ASP A 215 -9.24 14.11 -6.77
C ASP A 215 -8.85 13.16 -7.94
N LYS A 216 -9.80 12.32 -8.38
CA LYS A 216 -9.58 11.31 -9.44
C LYS A 216 -8.36 10.41 -9.15
N GLY A 217 -8.08 10.14 -7.87
CA GLY A 217 -6.99 9.26 -7.42
C GLY A 217 -5.63 9.94 -7.28
N MET A 218 -5.48 11.21 -7.66
CA MET A 218 -4.19 11.91 -7.69
C MET A 218 -3.49 11.91 -6.33
N GLY A 219 -4.24 12.07 -5.24
CA GLY A 219 -3.75 12.13 -3.86
C GLY A 219 -3.29 10.81 -3.25
N CYS A 220 -3.19 9.71 -3.99
CA CYS A 220 -2.64 8.44 -3.49
C CYS A 220 -1.66 7.82 -4.50
N SER A 221 -0.68 7.07 -4.00
CA SER A 221 0.19 6.25 -4.85
C SER A 221 -0.51 4.96 -5.27
N SER A 222 -0.26 4.52 -6.51
CA SER A 222 -0.83 3.27 -7.04
C SER A 222 -0.51 2.05 -6.17
N SER A 223 0.72 1.92 -5.66
CA SER A 223 1.14 0.83 -4.76
C SER A 223 0.30 0.81 -3.48
N PHE A 224 0.01 1.98 -2.87
CA PHE A 224 -0.87 2.03 -1.70
C PHE A 224 -2.29 1.58 -2.04
N LEU A 225 -2.86 2.06 -3.14
CA LEU A 225 -4.21 1.68 -3.56
C LEU A 225 -4.31 0.18 -3.90
N LEU A 226 -3.31 -0.38 -4.60
CA LEU A 226 -3.22 -1.83 -4.91
C LEU A 226 -3.06 -2.67 -3.63
N LYS A 227 -2.22 -2.25 -2.68
CA LYS A 227 -2.09 -2.90 -1.37
C LYS A 227 -3.39 -2.83 -0.57
N LEU A 228 -4.10 -1.69 -0.60
CA LEU A 228 -5.42 -1.54 0.01
C LEU A 228 -6.46 -2.43 -0.69
N LEU A 229 -6.38 -2.62 -2.01
CA LEU A 229 -7.24 -3.53 -2.76
C LEU A 229 -7.00 -4.99 -2.33
N LYS A 230 -5.74 -5.45 -2.26
CA LYS A 230 -5.39 -6.78 -1.72
C LYS A 230 -6.00 -7.00 -0.33
N VAL A 231 -5.83 -6.05 0.60
CA VAL A 231 -6.41 -6.16 1.95
C VAL A 231 -7.94 -6.13 1.92
N SER A 232 -8.57 -5.28 1.10
CA SER A 232 -10.03 -5.20 0.97
C SER A 232 -10.66 -6.49 0.45
N ILE A 233 -9.97 -7.19 -0.46
CA ILE A 233 -10.34 -8.51 -0.94
C ILE A 233 -10.23 -9.51 0.23
N LEU A 234 -9.11 -9.51 0.95
CA LEU A 234 -8.87 -10.44 2.07
C LEU A 234 -9.93 -10.36 3.17
N VAL A 235 -10.27 -9.16 3.63
CA VAL A 235 -11.27 -8.94 4.69
C VAL A 235 -12.73 -9.04 4.20
N GLY A 236 -12.95 -9.30 2.91
CA GLY A 236 -14.30 -9.40 2.35
C GLY A 236 -15.08 -8.07 2.37
N ALA A 237 -14.40 -6.97 2.05
CA ALA A 237 -15.00 -5.65 1.95
C ALA A 237 -16.08 -5.57 0.85
N ASP A 238 -16.99 -4.62 1.00
CA ASP A 238 -18.09 -4.38 0.06
C ASP A 238 -17.64 -4.30 -1.41
N LYS A 239 -18.47 -4.82 -2.31
CA LYS A 239 -18.14 -4.93 -3.74
C LYS A 239 -18.07 -3.55 -4.40
N LEU A 240 -18.97 -2.63 -4.07
CA LEU A 240 -19.01 -1.29 -4.67
C LEU A 240 -17.78 -0.46 -4.26
N LEU A 241 -17.34 -0.60 -3.00
CA LEU A 241 -16.11 0.03 -2.52
C LEU A 241 -14.86 -0.53 -3.23
N ARG A 242 -14.83 -1.85 -3.52
CA ARG A 242 -13.75 -2.46 -4.32
C ARG A 242 -13.78 -2.03 -5.78
N GLU A 243 -14.95 -1.92 -6.40
CA GLU A 243 -15.11 -1.41 -7.77
C GLU A 243 -14.67 0.06 -7.89
N GLU A 244 -15.00 0.91 -6.92
CA GLU A 244 -14.54 2.29 -6.85
C GLU A 244 -13.01 2.39 -6.64
N LEU A 245 -12.44 1.51 -5.81
CA LEU A 245 -10.99 1.42 -5.63
C LEU A 245 -10.27 0.96 -6.92
N VAL A 246 -10.84 0.00 -7.65
CA VAL A 246 -10.36 -0.44 -8.96
C VAL A 246 -10.35 0.71 -9.98
N LYS A 247 -11.41 1.52 -10.05
CA LYS A 247 -11.44 2.71 -10.93
C LYS A 247 -10.29 3.67 -10.61
N ARG A 248 -10.04 3.93 -9.33
CA ARG A 248 -8.95 4.83 -8.86
C ARG A 248 -7.56 4.30 -9.17
N ILE A 249 -7.36 2.98 -9.01
CA ILE A 249 -6.09 2.32 -9.37
C ILE A 249 -5.86 2.44 -10.87
N SER A 250 -6.89 2.19 -11.68
CA SER A 250 -6.82 2.24 -13.14
C SER A 250 -6.27 3.59 -13.60
N LEU A 251 -6.75 4.72 -13.05
CA LEU A 251 -6.29 6.07 -13.38
C LEU A 251 -4.78 6.33 -13.16
N LYS A 252 -4.12 5.54 -12.31
CA LYS A 252 -2.69 5.70 -11.96
C LYS A 252 -1.87 4.43 -12.15
N LEU A 253 -2.34 3.53 -13.03
CA LEU A 253 -1.71 2.23 -13.26
C LEU A 253 -0.23 2.35 -13.69
N HIS A 254 0.12 3.41 -14.42
CA HIS A 254 1.49 3.70 -14.86
C HIS A 254 2.50 3.94 -13.72
N GLU A 255 2.05 4.26 -12.49
CA GLU A 255 2.93 4.39 -11.32
C GLU A 255 3.25 3.05 -10.64
N ALA A 256 2.52 1.97 -10.98
CA ALA A 256 2.61 0.69 -10.26
C ALA A 256 3.83 -0.15 -10.64
N ARG A 257 4.23 -1.06 -9.74
CA ARG A 257 5.27 -2.07 -10.01
C ARG A 257 4.63 -3.44 -10.19
N VAL A 258 5.26 -4.34 -10.92
CA VAL A 258 4.75 -5.71 -11.18
C VAL A 258 4.29 -6.42 -9.90
N GLY A 259 5.09 -6.36 -8.83
CA GLY A 259 4.74 -6.93 -7.51
C GLY A 259 3.48 -6.35 -6.86
N ASP A 260 3.09 -5.11 -7.19
CA ASP A 260 1.83 -4.53 -6.72
C ASP A 260 0.62 -5.20 -7.40
N LEU A 261 0.74 -5.69 -8.65
CA LEU A 261 -0.33 -6.41 -9.38
C LEU A 261 -0.46 -7.89 -9.01
N LEU A 262 0.50 -8.47 -8.26
CA LEU A 262 0.43 -9.84 -7.75
C LEU A 262 -0.66 -9.96 -6.66
N ILE A 263 -1.93 -9.92 -7.06
CA ILE A 263 -3.12 -10.04 -6.21
C ILE A 263 -3.46 -11.54 -6.11
N PRO A 264 -3.42 -12.16 -4.93
CA PRO A 264 -3.73 -13.58 -4.79
C PRO A 264 -5.15 -13.90 -5.26
N ALA A 265 -5.29 -14.99 -6.01
CA ALA A 265 -6.57 -15.55 -6.40
C ALA A 265 -7.40 -15.97 -5.17
N ARG A 266 -8.71 -16.15 -5.36
CA ARG A 266 -9.60 -16.70 -4.34
C ARG A 266 -10.36 -17.90 -4.85
N SER A 267 -10.53 -18.89 -3.97
CA SER A 267 -11.43 -20.03 -4.20
C SER A 267 -12.79 -19.52 -4.74
N PRO A 268 -13.28 -20.01 -5.89
CA PRO A 268 -12.90 -21.27 -6.53
C PRO A 268 -11.81 -21.19 -7.62
N GLN A 269 -11.14 -20.05 -7.84
CA GLN A 269 -10.03 -19.96 -8.80
C GLN A 269 -8.88 -20.90 -8.39
N ILE A 270 -8.28 -21.57 -9.39
CA ILE A 270 -7.18 -22.54 -9.22
C ILE A 270 -5.81 -21.86 -9.45
N THR A 271 -5.79 -20.74 -10.18
CA THR A 271 -4.59 -19.93 -10.40
C THR A 271 -4.05 -19.36 -9.10
N ILE A 272 -2.77 -18.98 -9.09
CA ILE A 272 -2.09 -18.34 -7.95
C ILE A 272 -2.58 -16.88 -7.80
N TYR A 273 -2.86 -16.22 -8.92
CA TYR A 273 -3.22 -14.79 -8.99
C TYR A 273 -4.57 -14.54 -9.69
N ASP A 274 -5.25 -13.46 -9.30
CA ASP A 274 -6.50 -13.00 -9.89
C ASP A 274 -6.23 -12.19 -11.18
N VAL A 275 -6.04 -12.93 -12.27
CA VAL A 275 -5.73 -12.37 -13.61
C VAL A 275 -6.90 -11.56 -14.17
N GLU A 276 -8.15 -11.96 -13.89
CA GLU A 276 -9.36 -11.28 -14.35
C GLU A 276 -9.48 -9.88 -13.75
N LEU A 277 -9.17 -9.72 -12.45
CA LEU A 277 -9.14 -8.43 -11.79
C LEU A 277 -8.08 -7.49 -12.38
N VAL A 278 -6.85 -7.99 -12.60
CA VAL A 278 -5.78 -7.19 -13.23
C VAL A 278 -6.15 -6.80 -14.66
N GLN A 279 -6.74 -7.72 -15.42
CA GLN A 279 -7.25 -7.47 -16.77
C GLN A 279 -8.35 -6.39 -16.78
N SER A 280 -9.25 -6.39 -15.79
CA SER A 280 -10.27 -5.34 -15.62
C SER A 280 -9.64 -3.96 -15.35
N VAL A 281 -8.63 -3.88 -14.48
CA VAL A 281 -7.86 -2.64 -14.20
C VAL A 281 -7.17 -2.12 -15.47
N VAL A 282 -6.50 -2.99 -16.23
CA VAL A 282 -5.82 -2.63 -17.50
C VAL A 282 -6.82 -2.11 -18.53
N ARG A 283 -7.95 -2.80 -18.73
CA ARG A 283 -9.01 -2.38 -19.66
C ARG A 283 -9.57 -1.01 -19.28
N GLN A 284 -9.83 -0.75 -18.00
CA GLN A 284 -10.30 0.56 -17.52
C GLN A 284 -9.27 1.67 -17.75
N TYR A 285 -7.98 1.41 -17.54
CA TYR A 285 -6.92 2.40 -17.82
C TYR A 285 -6.88 2.76 -19.31
N VAL A 286 -6.85 1.77 -20.20
CA VAL A 286 -6.78 1.98 -21.66
C VAL A 286 -8.03 2.71 -22.18
N MET A 287 -9.23 2.40 -21.66
CA MET A 287 -10.45 3.14 -21.98
C MET A 287 -10.36 4.62 -21.53
N HIS A 288 -9.78 4.89 -20.36
CA HIS A 288 -9.63 6.26 -19.85
C HIS A 288 -8.60 7.07 -20.63
N GLU A 289 -7.44 6.50 -20.98
CA GLU A 289 -6.46 7.15 -21.85
C GLU A 289 -7.03 7.45 -23.23
N LYS A 290 -7.81 6.52 -23.81
CA LYS A 290 -8.50 6.76 -25.08
C LYS A 290 -9.50 7.92 -24.97
N TYR A 291 -10.35 7.94 -23.94
CA TYR A 291 -11.31 9.03 -23.74
C TYR A 291 -10.61 10.39 -23.55
N LYS A 292 -9.49 10.42 -22.83
CA LYS A 292 -8.65 11.62 -22.70
C LYS A 292 -8.14 12.08 -24.06
N TRP A 293 -7.65 11.15 -24.89
CA TRP A 293 -7.19 11.45 -26.26
C TRP A 293 -8.31 12.02 -27.14
N ASP A 294 -9.49 11.42 -27.10
CA ASP A 294 -10.66 11.85 -27.89
C ASP A 294 -11.11 13.28 -27.50
N LEU A 295 -11.02 13.67 -26.21
CA LEU A 295 -11.26 15.06 -25.77
C LEU A 295 -10.12 16.01 -26.19
N ASP A 296 -8.87 15.61 -25.97
CA ASP A 296 -7.68 16.39 -26.31
C ASP A 296 -7.66 16.79 -27.79
N VAL A 297 -8.12 15.89 -28.69
CA VAL A 297 -8.22 16.15 -30.14
C VAL A 297 -9.28 17.19 -30.48
N VAL A 298 -10.35 17.34 -29.69
CA VAL A 298 -11.42 18.32 -29.91
C VAL A 298 -11.03 19.73 -29.42
N GLU A 299 -10.21 19.85 -28.38
CA GLU A 299 -9.74 21.15 -27.87
C GLU A 299 -8.52 21.72 -28.64
N LYS A 300 -7.89 20.92 -29.53
CA LYS A 300 -6.61 21.24 -30.20
C LYS A 300 -6.68 22.15 -31.43
N ASN A 301 -7.45 23.24 -31.34
CA ASN A 301 -7.39 24.31 -32.34
C ASN A 301 -6.56 25.54 -31.92
N GLU A 302 -6.09 25.67 -30.67
CA GLU A 302 -5.36 26.91 -30.26
C GLU A 302 -4.04 26.79 -29.48
N LYS A 303 -3.73 25.77 -28.66
CA LYS A 303 -2.49 25.81 -27.82
C LYS A 303 -1.78 24.48 -27.53
N GLY A 304 -0.50 24.43 -27.88
CA GLY A 304 0.58 23.82 -27.08
C GLY A 304 0.85 22.31 -27.23
N THR A 305 2.09 21.96 -27.60
CA THR A 305 2.51 20.60 -27.98
C THR A 305 2.86 19.66 -26.82
N ASP A 306 3.04 20.16 -25.60
CA ASP A 306 3.68 19.42 -24.50
C ASP A 306 2.85 18.26 -23.91
N THR A 307 1.51 18.34 -23.97
CA THR A 307 0.63 17.33 -23.34
C THR A 307 0.70 15.95 -24.01
N PHE A 308 1.00 15.90 -25.32
CA PHE A 308 1.05 14.65 -26.10
C PHE A 308 2.13 13.69 -25.63
N ILE A 309 3.32 14.19 -25.29
CA ILE A 309 4.50 13.36 -24.96
C ILE A 309 4.30 12.63 -23.62
N LEU A 310 3.70 13.30 -22.64
CA LEU A 310 3.43 12.75 -21.31
C LEU A 310 2.43 11.58 -21.32
N GLY A 311 1.35 11.67 -22.11
CA GLY A 311 0.36 10.59 -22.22
C GLY A 311 0.91 9.34 -22.89
N HIS A 312 1.79 9.51 -23.89
CA HIS A 312 2.47 8.38 -24.52
C HIS A 312 3.43 7.69 -23.53
N GLY A 313 4.16 8.46 -22.71
CA GLY A 313 5.06 7.94 -21.68
C GLY A 313 4.36 7.05 -20.63
N SER A 314 3.18 7.44 -20.14
CA SER A 314 2.41 6.63 -19.19
C SER A 314 1.86 5.35 -19.82
N LEU A 315 1.38 5.41 -21.06
CA LEU A 315 0.87 4.25 -21.79
C LEU A 315 1.99 3.22 -22.08
N LEU A 316 3.17 3.67 -22.50
CA LEU A 316 4.38 2.85 -22.65
C LEU A 316 4.84 2.23 -21.31
N GLY A 317 4.68 2.97 -20.21
CA GLY A 317 4.90 2.46 -18.85
C GLY A 317 4.00 1.26 -18.54
N VAL A 318 2.70 1.37 -18.83
CA VAL A 318 1.73 0.28 -18.62
C VAL A 318 1.97 -0.90 -19.56
N GLY A 319 2.39 -0.69 -20.81
CA GLY A 319 2.78 -1.78 -21.71
C GLY A 319 3.87 -2.67 -21.09
N ARG A 320 4.97 -2.05 -20.62
CA ARG A 320 6.06 -2.76 -19.93
C ARG A 320 5.62 -3.41 -18.62
N LEU A 321 4.73 -2.75 -17.87
CA LEU A 321 4.19 -3.27 -16.61
C LEU A 321 3.36 -4.54 -16.81
N VAL A 322 2.50 -4.56 -17.84
CA VAL A 322 1.67 -5.72 -18.19
C VAL A 322 2.53 -6.85 -18.76
N ASP A 323 3.54 -6.55 -19.58
CA ASP A 323 4.46 -7.57 -20.11
C ASP A 323 5.31 -8.21 -18.99
N GLY A 324 5.76 -7.42 -18.01
CA GLY A 324 6.40 -7.93 -16.80
C GLY A 324 5.45 -8.80 -15.94
N TYR A 325 4.19 -8.39 -15.79
CA TYR A 325 3.19 -9.18 -15.08
C TYR A 325 2.83 -10.48 -15.83
N LEU A 326 2.75 -10.45 -17.17
CA LEU A 326 2.56 -11.63 -18.02
C LEU A 326 3.69 -12.65 -17.82
N ALA A 327 4.95 -12.18 -17.68
CA ALA A 327 6.09 -13.05 -17.39
C ALA A 327 6.01 -13.69 -16.00
N GLU A 328 5.57 -12.95 -14.97
CA GLU A 328 5.35 -13.53 -13.62
C GLU A 328 4.24 -14.59 -13.63
N ILE A 329 3.06 -14.27 -14.18
CA ILE A 329 1.93 -15.23 -14.18
C ILE A 329 2.16 -16.43 -15.10
N ALA A 330 3.04 -16.32 -16.11
CA ALA A 330 3.39 -17.43 -16.99
C ALA A 330 4.07 -18.61 -16.26
N HIS A 331 4.55 -18.40 -15.03
CA HIS A 331 5.08 -19.45 -14.15
C HIS A 331 3.98 -20.27 -13.43
N ASP A 332 2.70 -19.90 -13.53
CA ASP A 332 1.59 -20.67 -12.95
C ASP A 332 1.09 -21.73 -13.95
N PRO A 333 1.26 -23.05 -13.66
CA PRO A 333 0.83 -24.12 -14.57
C PRO A 333 -0.69 -24.21 -14.77
N ASN A 334 -1.47 -23.51 -13.96
CA ASN A 334 -2.93 -23.43 -14.07
C ASN A 334 -3.40 -22.23 -14.91
N LEU A 335 -2.48 -21.44 -15.49
CA LEU A 335 -2.83 -20.27 -16.27
C LEU A 335 -3.40 -20.65 -17.64
N ASN A 336 -4.71 -20.45 -17.79
CA ASN A 336 -5.40 -20.65 -19.07
C ASN A 336 -4.84 -19.72 -20.18
N LEU A 337 -4.60 -20.30 -21.35
CA LEU A 337 -4.12 -19.58 -22.54
C LEU A 337 -5.04 -18.41 -22.93
N SER A 338 -6.37 -18.55 -22.76
CA SER A 338 -7.32 -17.47 -23.02
C SER A 338 -7.03 -16.25 -22.17
N SER A 339 -6.80 -16.43 -20.86
CA SER A 339 -6.50 -15.35 -19.92
C SER A 339 -5.19 -14.64 -20.27
N PHE A 340 -4.14 -15.38 -20.64
CA PHE A 340 -2.88 -14.80 -21.12
C PHE A 340 -3.08 -13.98 -22.41
N VAL A 341 -3.75 -14.56 -23.41
CA VAL A 341 -4.02 -13.92 -24.71
C VAL A 341 -4.85 -12.66 -24.55
N GLU A 342 -5.96 -12.71 -23.81
CA GLU A 342 -6.84 -11.57 -23.62
C GLU A 342 -6.22 -10.45 -22.77
N LEU A 343 -5.40 -10.78 -21.78
CA LEU A 343 -4.66 -9.78 -21.01
C LEU A 343 -3.62 -9.09 -21.89
N SER A 344 -2.86 -9.86 -22.68
CA SER A 344 -1.91 -9.31 -23.65
C SER A 344 -2.61 -8.39 -24.68
N GLN A 345 -3.77 -8.79 -25.19
CA GLN A 345 -4.59 -8.02 -26.14
C GLN A 345 -5.34 -6.82 -25.50
N SER A 346 -5.42 -6.74 -24.18
CA SER A 346 -6.02 -5.59 -23.49
C SER A 346 -5.10 -4.34 -23.50
N VAL A 347 -3.86 -4.49 -23.97
CA VAL A 347 -2.87 -3.42 -24.14
C VAL A 347 -2.74 -3.06 -25.63
N PRO A 348 -2.89 -1.79 -26.03
CA PRO A 348 -2.82 -1.37 -27.43
C PRO A 348 -1.38 -1.43 -27.98
N GLU A 349 -1.23 -1.57 -29.30
CA GLU A 349 0.09 -1.64 -29.94
C GLU A 349 0.97 -0.40 -29.73
N SER A 350 0.37 0.78 -29.55
CA SER A 350 1.09 2.03 -29.23
C SER A 350 1.78 2.00 -27.86
N ALA A 351 1.38 1.09 -26.97
CA ALA A 351 2.05 0.83 -25.70
C ALA A 351 3.26 -0.13 -25.84
N ARG A 352 3.42 -0.80 -27.00
CA ARG A 352 4.47 -1.79 -27.29
C ARG A 352 5.23 -1.44 -28.59
N PRO A 353 6.15 -0.47 -28.56
CA PRO A 353 7.10 -0.25 -29.65
C PRO A 353 8.16 -1.37 -29.72
N ILE A 354 8.50 -1.97 -28.57
CA ILE A 354 9.45 -3.07 -28.44
C ILE A 354 8.72 -4.26 -27.82
N HIS A 355 8.90 -5.46 -28.39
CA HIS A 355 8.18 -6.68 -28.00
C HIS A 355 9.00 -7.66 -27.14
N ASP A 356 10.24 -7.33 -26.78
CA ASP A 356 11.14 -8.19 -25.98
C ASP A 356 10.53 -8.68 -24.66
N GLY A 357 9.78 -7.84 -23.95
CA GLY A 357 9.10 -8.21 -22.70
C GLY A 357 7.99 -9.24 -22.94
N LEU A 358 7.17 -9.02 -23.97
CA LEU A 358 6.15 -9.96 -24.41
C LEU A 358 6.75 -11.27 -24.95
N TYR A 359 7.87 -11.23 -25.67
CA TYR A 359 8.62 -12.42 -26.09
C TYR A 359 9.06 -13.25 -24.88
N LYS A 360 9.69 -12.62 -23.87
CA LYS A 360 10.09 -13.31 -22.62
C LYS A 360 8.91 -13.95 -21.91
N ALA A 361 7.78 -13.26 -21.80
CA ALA A 361 6.56 -13.82 -21.21
C ALA A 361 6.02 -15.03 -21.99
N ILE A 362 6.06 -14.99 -23.33
CA ILE A 362 5.63 -16.10 -24.20
C ILE A 362 6.58 -17.29 -24.09
N ASP A 363 7.90 -17.06 -24.06
CA ASP A 363 8.91 -18.09 -23.89
C ASP A 363 8.76 -18.83 -22.55
N ILE A 364 8.59 -18.09 -21.45
CA ILE A 364 8.29 -18.65 -20.12
C ILE A 364 7.01 -19.49 -20.18
N TYR A 365 5.93 -18.96 -20.78
CA TYR A 365 4.66 -19.69 -20.87
C TYR A 365 4.81 -21.00 -21.65
N LEU A 366 5.54 -20.99 -22.78
CA LEU A 366 5.80 -22.18 -23.59
C LEU A 366 6.64 -23.24 -22.86
N LYS A 367 7.55 -22.81 -21.97
CA LYS A 367 8.38 -23.71 -21.13
C LYS A 367 7.56 -24.38 -20.03
N GLU A 368 6.74 -23.62 -19.32
CA GLU A 368 5.94 -24.12 -18.19
C GLU A 368 4.66 -24.85 -18.64
N HIS A 369 4.21 -24.65 -19.89
CA HIS A 369 3.01 -25.29 -20.46
C HIS A 369 3.35 -26.20 -21.67
N PRO A 370 4.08 -27.31 -21.48
CA PRO A 370 4.52 -28.17 -22.58
C PRO A 370 3.37 -28.82 -23.36
N ASN A 371 2.20 -29.00 -22.72
CA ASN A 371 1.03 -29.68 -23.26
C ASN A 371 0.25 -28.89 -24.33
N LEU A 372 0.68 -27.66 -24.67
CA LEU A 372 0.03 -26.82 -25.68
C LEU A 372 0.06 -27.45 -27.08
N THR A 373 -1.10 -27.50 -27.74
CA THR A 373 -1.22 -27.97 -29.12
C THR A 373 -0.51 -27.05 -30.11
N LYS A 374 -0.21 -27.56 -31.32
CA LYS A 374 0.41 -26.75 -32.39
C LYS A 374 -0.41 -25.50 -32.76
N ALA A 375 -1.74 -25.56 -32.63
CA ALA A 375 -2.62 -24.42 -32.89
C ALA A 375 -2.52 -23.35 -31.78
N GLU A 376 -2.40 -23.78 -30.53
CA GLU A 376 -2.25 -22.90 -29.37
C GLU A 376 -0.87 -22.25 -29.32
N ARG A 377 0.20 -23.01 -29.57
CA ARG A 377 1.57 -22.47 -29.75
C ARG A 377 1.60 -21.42 -30.87
N LYS A 378 0.92 -21.66 -31.99
CA LYS A 378 0.75 -20.65 -33.05
C LYS A 378 -0.03 -19.42 -32.57
N ARG A 379 -1.11 -19.61 -31.80
CA ARG A 379 -1.96 -18.52 -31.28
C ARG A 379 -1.22 -17.60 -30.31
N ILE A 380 -0.44 -18.16 -29.39
CA ILE A 380 0.33 -17.35 -28.43
C ILE A 380 1.51 -16.63 -29.09
N CYS A 381 2.26 -17.30 -29.98
CA CYS A 381 3.36 -16.65 -30.70
C CYS A 381 2.87 -15.54 -31.65
N ALA A 382 1.63 -15.60 -32.15
CA ALA A 382 1.04 -14.56 -32.98
C ALA A 382 0.76 -13.23 -32.23
N LEU A 383 0.97 -13.18 -30.91
CA LEU A 383 0.90 -11.94 -30.12
C LEU A 383 2.16 -11.07 -30.28
N MET A 384 3.30 -11.64 -30.68
CA MET A 384 4.53 -10.87 -30.89
C MET A 384 4.68 -10.44 -32.36
N ASP A 385 4.97 -9.17 -32.59
CA ASP A 385 5.51 -8.73 -33.89
C ASP A 385 7.03 -8.90 -33.85
N VAL A 386 7.52 -9.82 -34.69
CA VAL A 386 8.93 -10.18 -34.79
C VAL A 386 9.79 -8.99 -35.24
N LYS A 387 9.21 -8.02 -35.96
CA LYS A 387 9.91 -6.79 -36.38
C LYS A 387 10.28 -5.88 -35.20
N LYS A 388 9.51 -5.96 -34.10
CA LYS A 388 9.65 -5.12 -32.91
C LYS A 388 10.59 -5.75 -31.85
N LEU A 389 11.37 -6.76 -32.22
CA LEU A 389 12.37 -7.38 -31.36
C LEU A 389 13.73 -6.69 -31.51
N THR A 390 14.43 -6.49 -30.40
CA THR A 390 15.84 -6.07 -30.42
C THR A 390 16.75 -7.14 -31.05
N VAL A 391 18.03 -6.80 -31.29
CA VAL A 391 19.02 -7.77 -31.80
C VAL A 391 19.16 -8.94 -30.83
N GLU A 392 19.31 -8.66 -29.54
CA GLU A 392 19.47 -9.66 -28.48
C GLU A 392 18.24 -10.59 -28.42
N ALA A 393 17.03 -10.03 -28.36
CA ALA A 393 15.80 -10.83 -28.34
C ALA A 393 15.56 -11.63 -29.63
N SER A 394 16.05 -11.14 -30.78
CA SER A 394 16.02 -11.86 -32.06
C SER A 394 17.00 -13.05 -32.03
N MET A 395 18.22 -12.87 -31.54
CA MET A 395 19.19 -13.96 -31.41
C MET A 395 18.69 -15.06 -30.46
N ASP A 396 18.11 -14.67 -29.31
CA ASP A 396 17.49 -15.60 -28.37
C ASP A 396 16.31 -16.36 -29.01
N ALA A 397 15.43 -15.66 -29.73
CA ALA A 397 14.30 -16.27 -30.42
C ALA A 397 14.72 -17.19 -31.58
N ALA A 398 15.82 -16.89 -32.26
CA ALA A 398 16.37 -17.74 -33.32
C ALA A 398 16.88 -19.09 -32.80
N GLN A 399 17.32 -19.15 -31.53
CA GLN A 399 17.81 -20.36 -30.87
C GLN A 399 16.72 -21.12 -30.08
N ASN A 400 15.49 -20.59 -30.04
CA ASN A 400 14.42 -21.11 -29.19
C ASN A 400 13.65 -22.28 -29.84
N GLU A 401 13.95 -23.51 -29.42
CA GLU A 401 13.33 -24.74 -29.91
C GLU A 401 11.82 -24.86 -29.64
N GLN A 402 11.26 -24.11 -28.69
CA GLN A 402 9.82 -24.16 -28.39
C GLN A 402 8.96 -23.32 -29.36
N LEU A 403 9.58 -22.39 -30.09
CA LEU A 403 8.88 -21.57 -31.07
C LEU A 403 8.52 -22.39 -32.33
N PRO A 404 7.37 -22.13 -32.97
CA PRO A 404 7.07 -22.71 -34.27
C PRO A 404 8.11 -22.27 -35.31
N LEU A 405 8.64 -23.22 -36.11
CA LEU A 405 9.67 -22.94 -37.14
C LEU A 405 9.37 -21.74 -38.05
N ARG A 406 8.08 -21.48 -38.36
CA ARG A 406 7.66 -20.31 -39.14
C ARG A 406 8.05 -18.98 -38.46
N VAL A 407 7.96 -18.90 -37.13
CA VAL A 407 8.34 -17.71 -36.35
C VAL A 407 9.86 -17.55 -36.38
N VAL A 408 10.62 -18.63 -36.14
CA VAL A 408 12.09 -18.64 -36.22
C VAL A 408 12.60 -18.15 -37.59
N VAL A 409 11.99 -18.61 -38.68
CA VAL A 409 12.32 -18.13 -40.04
C VAL A 409 11.99 -16.64 -40.22
N GLN A 410 10.91 -16.13 -39.62
CA GLN A 410 10.58 -14.70 -39.63
C GLN A 410 11.59 -13.86 -38.83
N VAL A 411 12.09 -14.38 -37.70
CA VAL A 411 13.15 -13.73 -36.89
C VAL A 411 14.41 -13.53 -37.74
N LEU A 412 14.94 -14.62 -38.29
CA LEU A 412 16.15 -14.62 -39.10
C LEU A 412 16.02 -13.71 -40.34
N PHE A 413 14.85 -13.68 -40.96
CA PHE A 413 14.58 -12.80 -42.12
C PHE A 413 14.67 -11.31 -41.76
N PHE A 414 14.05 -10.87 -40.66
CA PHE A 414 14.13 -9.46 -40.24
C PHE A 414 15.50 -9.08 -39.68
N GLU A 415 16.22 -10.02 -39.05
CA GLU A 415 17.61 -9.84 -38.66
C GLU A 415 18.53 -9.62 -39.88
N GLN A 416 18.34 -10.41 -40.95
CA GLN A 416 19.07 -10.25 -42.21
C GLN A 416 18.80 -8.88 -42.87
N ILE A 417 17.54 -8.42 -42.89
CA ILE A 417 17.18 -7.08 -43.40
C ILE A 417 17.87 -5.97 -42.58
N ARG A 418 17.79 -6.03 -41.24
CA ARG A 418 18.41 -5.03 -40.36
C ARG A 418 19.92 -4.98 -40.53
N SER A 419 20.56 -6.14 -40.71
CA SER A 419 21.99 -6.26 -40.97
C SER A 419 22.38 -5.68 -42.33
N ALA A 420 21.59 -5.92 -43.39
CA ALA A 420 21.82 -5.33 -44.71
C ALA A 420 21.66 -3.79 -44.69
N ALA A 421 20.65 -3.28 -43.96
CA ALA A 421 20.43 -1.85 -43.79
C ALA A 421 21.59 -1.16 -43.04
N SER A 422 22.13 -1.77 -41.97
CA SER A 422 23.29 -1.20 -41.25
C SER A 422 24.55 -1.14 -42.11
N VAL A 423 24.74 -2.11 -43.01
CA VAL A 423 25.87 -2.10 -43.97
C VAL A 423 25.68 -1.04 -45.05
N GLN A 424 24.44 -0.77 -45.51
CA GLN A 424 24.17 0.34 -46.43
C GLN A 424 24.33 1.71 -45.76
N ALA A 425 23.94 1.86 -44.49
CA ALA A 425 24.12 3.09 -43.73
C ALA A 425 25.60 3.46 -43.57
N LEU A 426 26.49 2.47 -43.33
CA LEU A 426 27.94 2.70 -43.27
C LEU A 426 28.57 3.08 -44.62
N ASN A 427 27.98 2.67 -45.74
CA ASN A 427 28.50 2.97 -47.09
C ASN A 427 28.05 4.33 -47.64
N ASN A 428 27.05 4.98 -47.03
CA ASN A 428 26.47 6.24 -47.52
C ASN A 428 26.91 7.46 -46.70
N HIS A 429 28.20 7.81 -46.80
CA HIS A 429 28.67 9.16 -46.46
C HIS A 429 28.61 10.02 -47.76
N PRO A 430 27.78 11.06 -47.86
CA PRO A 430 27.51 11.72 -49.13
C PRO A 430 28.53 12.82 -49.46
N SER A 431 29.03 12.80 -50.70
CA SER A 431 29.58 13.98 -51.38
C SER A 431 28.48 14.61 -52.25
N ASP A 432 28.05 15.81 -51.88
CA ASP A 432 27.36 16.85 -52.65
C ASP A 432 26.39 16.50 -53.81
N THR A 433 25.14 17.01 -53.71
CA THR A 433 24.46 17.89 -54.71
C THR A 433 22.96 17.61 -54.96
N SER A 434 22.12 18.43 -54.30
CA SER A 434 20.81 18.99 -54.70
C SER A 434 19.58 18.15 -55.19
N LEU A 435 18.46 18.32 -54.46
CA LEU A 435 17.10 18.74 -54.94
C LEU A 435 16.36 17.86 -56.01
N SER A 436 15.07 17.48 -55.91
CA SER A 436 13.92 17.97 -55.11
C SER A 436 12.76 16.94 -55.03
N THR A 437 11.84 17.08 -54.04
CA THR A 437 10.39 16.69 -54.03
C THR A 437 10.00 15.20 -54.22
N THR A 438 9.04 14.57 -53.50
CA THR A 438 8.07 14.99 -52.45
C THR A 438 7.47 13.76 -51.74
N ASN A 439 6.85 13.97 -50.56
CA ASN A 439 5.86 13.13 -49.83
C ASN A 439 6.33 12.30 -48.61
N LEU A 440 6.17 12.91 -47.43
CA LEU A 440 5.44 12.41 -46.23
C LEU A 440 5.52 10.90 -45.89
N ASP A 441 6.34 10.55 -44.90
CA ASP A 441 5.90 10.06 -43.56
C ASP A 441 7.07 9.41 -42.78
N GLU A 442 8.05 10.22 -42.34
CA GLU A 442 9.11 9.80 -41.40
C GLU A 442 9.43 10.92 -40.39
N GLU A 443 8.74 10.97 -39.24
CA GLU A 443 9.15 11.81 -38.11
C GLU A 443 8.77 11.20 -36.74
N CYS A 444 9.53 10.20 -36.29
CA CYS A 444 9.64 9.90 -34.85
C CYS A 444 10.90 9.12 -34.40
N ASP A 445 12.04 9.21 -35.12
CA ASP A 445 13.27 8.47 -34.80
C ASP A 445 14.51 9.37 -34.57
N LYS A 446 14.40 10.39 -33.70
CA LYS A 446 15.56 11.24 -33.28
C LYS A 446 15.54 11.72 -31.82
N ILE A 447 15.25 10.83 -30.85
CA ILE A 447 15.50 11.11 -29.41
C ILE A 447 16.22 9.95 -28.68
N ALA A 448 16.34 8.75 -29.27
CA ALA A 448 16.83 7.55 -28.58
C ALA A 448 18.36 7.34 -28.52
N GLU A 449 19.17 8.20 -29.17
CA GLU A 449 20.65 8.05 -29.23
C GLU A 449 21.43 9.01 -28.32
N GLU A 450 20.99 9.21 -27.08
CA GLU A 450 21.90 9.73 -26.05
C GLU A 450 21.63 9.13 -24.67
N ASN A 451 22.35 8.03 -24.37
CA ASN A 451 22.77 7.50 -23.05
C ASN A 451 22.78 5.96 -22.99
N CYS A 452 23.70 5.33 -23.73
CA CYS A 452 24.19 3.97 -23.44
C CYS A 452 25.64 3.80 -23.94
N LYS A 453 26.63 3.97 -23.05
CA LYS A 453 28.03 3.59 -23.31
C LYS A 453 28.45 2.47 -22.35
N PRO A 454 28.72 1.24 -22.81
CA PRO A 454 29.33 0.21 -21.99
C PRO A 454 30.84 0.46 -21.89
N LEU A 455 31.32 0.88 -20.71
CA LEU A 455 32.75 1.11 -20.49
C LEU A 455 33.46 -0.22 -20.17
N GLY A 456 34.19 -0.78 -21.14
CA GLY A 456 34.85 -2.07 -21.02
C GLY A 456 36.38 -2.04 -21.21
N LYS A 457 37.10 -2.49 -20.18
CA LYS A 457 38.52 -2.91 -20.15
C LYS A 457 39.61 -1.82 -20.30
N GLN A 458 40.30 -1.56 -19.19
CA GLN A 458 41.75 -1.81 -19.10
C GLN A 458 42.09 -2.47 -17.74
N MET A 459 43.03 -3.42 -17.74
CA MET A 459 43.71 -3.89 -16.52
C MET A 459 44.77 -2.83 -16.13
N SER A 460 45.26 -2.69 -14.90
CA SER A 460 45.94 -3.75 -14.13
C SER A 460 46.51 -3.22 -12.79
N GLN A 461 46.99 -4.17 -11.97
CA GLN A 461 47.96 -4.03 -10.86
C GLN A 461 47.49 -3.75 -9.41
N MET A 462 47.67 -4.82 -8.62
CA MET A 462 48.45 -4.91 -7.37
C MET A 462 47.79 -4.88 -5.97
N LYS A 463 48.09 -6.01 -5.29
CA LYS A 463 48.28 -6.24 -3.85
C LYS A 463 47.06 -6.35 -2.92
N VAL A 464 46.70 -7.63 -2.74
CA VAL A 464 46.33 -8.24 -1.46
C VAL A 464 47.11 -7.65 -0.29
N THR A 465 46.41 -7.33 0.80
CA THR A 465 46.90 -7.54 2.17
C THR A 465 45.72 -8.01 3.02
N GLU A 466 45.73 -9.26 3.46
CA GLU A 466 44.81 -9.77 4.48
C GLU A 466 45.36 -9.43 5.87
N GLU A 467 44.53 -8.94 6.79
CA GLU A 467 44.85 -9.01 8.22
C GLU A 467 43.65 -9.45 9.07
N PHE A 468 43.92 -10.41 9.95
CA PHE A 468 43.00 -10.98 10.93
C PHE A 468 43.02 -10.17 12.25
N GLN A 469 41.85 -9.97 12.86
CA GLN A 469 41.64 -9.81 14.32
C GLN A 469 40.13 -9.94 14.60
N LYS A 470 39.56 -11.03 15.15
CA LYS A 470 39.68 -11.71 16.46
C LYS A 470 39.27 -10.90 17.70
N ASN A 471 38.12 -11.30 18.27
CA ASN A 471 37.63 -11.10 19.66
C ASN A 471 37.19 -9.65 20.03
N THR A 472 36.12 -9.42 20.81
CA THR A 472 35.96 -9.92 22.19
C THR A 472 34.49 -9.95 22.67
N LYS A 473 34.16 -10.90 23.56
CA LYS A 473 32.87 -11.01 24.29
C LYS A 473 32.82 -10.06 25.50
N LEU A 474 31.68 -9.43 25.78
CA LEU A 474 31.12 -9.05 27.10
C LEU A 474 29.88 -8.15 26.85
N GLY A 475 28.80 -8.14 27.63
CA GLY A 475 28.40 -8.99 28.75
C GLY A 475 26.92 -8.70 29.10
N LYS A 476 26.18 -9.70 29.61
CA LYS A 476 24.81 -9.47 30.13
C LYS A 476 24.85 -8.57 31.36
N ASN A 477 23.87 -7.69 31.53
CA ASN A 477 23.42 -7.28 32.85
C ASN A 477 21.90 -7.06 32.86
N ASN A 478 21.23 -7.73 33.80
CA ASN A 478 19.82 -7.51 34.10
C ASN A 478 19.70 -6.36 35.11
N SER A 479 18.72 -5.47 34.94
CA SER A 479 18.09 -4.80 36.08
C SER A 479 16.58 -4.84 35.94
N LYS A 480 15.92 -5.43 36.95
CA LYS A 480 14.47 -5.31 37.12
C LYS A 480 14.21 -4.01 37.84
N ASN A 481 13.22 -3.23 37.42
CA ASN A 481 12.56 -2.32 38.35
C ASN A 481 11.08 -2.15 38.01
N SER A 482 10.25 -2.24 39.05
CA SER A 482 8.80 -2.24 38.96
C SER A 482 8.25 -0.83 39.12
N ARG A 483 7.39 -0.38 38.18
CA ARG A 483 6.34 0.61 38.49
C ARG A 483 5.22 0.56 37.46
N SER A 484 4.00 0.47 37.97
CA SER A 484 2.75 0.52 37.21
C SER A 484 2.49 1.94 36.70
N GLY A 485 2.59 2.13 35.40
CA GLY A 485 2.08 3.30 34.68
C GLY A 485 1.11 2.85 33.60
N ALA A 486 0.10 3.67 33.28
CA ALA A 486 -0.87 3.36 32.23
C ALA A 486 -0.12 3.07 30.91
N GLN A 487 -0.45 1.95 30.27
CA GLN A 487 0.22 1.52 29.05
C GLN A 487 -0.11 2.46 27.90
N LEU A 488 0.79 3.40 27.63
CA LEU A 488 0.94 3.96 26.28
C LEU A 488 1.11 2.77 25.33
N LEU A 489 0.22 2.65 24.34
CA LEU A 489 0.31 1.60 23.34
C LEU A 489 1.71 1.66 22.70
N PRO A 490 2.47 0.55 22.65
CA PRO A 490 3.81 0.56 22.10
C PRO A 490 3.79 1.13 20.68
N SER A 491 4.60 2.15 20.42
CA SER A 491 4.78 2.67 19.07
C SER A 491 5.24 1.53 18.16
N ARG A 492 4.32 0.99 17.35
CA ARG A 492 4.57 -0.12 16.43
C ARG A 492 5.35 0.38 15.21
N SER A 493 6.59 0.78 15.43
CA SER A 493 7.57 0.99 14.37
C SER A 493 7.92 -0.36 13.76
N ARG A 494 7.20 -0.77 12.71
CA ARG A 494 7.52 -1.95 11.90
C ARG A 494 7.30 -1.65 10.41
N ARG A 495 8.14 -2.26 9.58
CA ARG A 495 8.02 -2.25 8.11
C ARG A 495 7.04 -3.35 7.73
N ILE A 496 5.80 -2.98 7.42
CA ILE A 496 4.64 -3.89 7.46
C ILE A 496 4.14 -4.31 6.07
N PHE A 497 3.82 -3.36 5.19
CA PHE A 497 3.07 -3.66 3.96
C PHE A 497 3.80 -4.52 2.92
N ASP A 498 5.13 -4.48 2.86
CA ASP A 498 5.89 -5.28 1.88
C ASP A 498 6.10 -6.73 2.36
N LYS A 499 6.03 -6.97 3.68
CA LYS A 499 6.19 -8.32 4.26
C LYS A 499 4.98 -9.21 4.03
N LEU A 500 3.78 -8.63 3.99
CA LEU A 500 2.54 -9.34 3.68
C LEU A 500 2.58 -10.07 2.33
N TRP A 501 3.36 -9.56 1.36
CA TRP A 501 3.40 -10.05 -0.02
C TRP A 501 4.80 -10.42 -0.52
N SER A 502 5.76 -10.64 0.40
CA SER A 502 7.11 -11.10 0.05
C SER A 502 7.13 -12.61 -0.24
N VAL A 503 6.66 -13.01 -1.42
CA VAL A 503 6.82 -14.36 -1.96
C VAL A 503 7.94 -14.32 -3.01
N GLY A 504 9.02 -15.09 -2.82
CA GLY A 504 10.16 -15.01 -3.75
C GLY A 504 11.52 -15.48 -3.23
N LYS A 505 11.59 -16.61 -2.50
CA LYS A 505 12.81 -17.43 -2.45
C LYS A 505 12.44 -18.87 -2.15
N GLY A 506 12.65 -19.75 -3.13
CA GLY A 506 12.22 -21.14 -3.06
C GLY A 506 12.88 -21.89 -1.91
N HIS A 507 12.06 -22.62 -1.15
CA HIS A 507 12.55 -23.64 -0.23
C HIS A 507 12.41 -25.01 -0.89
N VAL A 508 13.38 -25.33 -1.75
CA VAL A 508 13.56 -26.69 -2.28
C VAL A 508 14.59 -27.39 -1.40
N GLU A 509 14.08 -28.38 -0.66
CA GLU A 509 14.73 -29.58 -0.16
C GLU A 509 16.04 -29.50 0.66
N ASN A 510 16.01 -30.17 1.82
CA ASN A 510 16.91 -31.31 2.04
C ASN A 510 16.52 -32.12 3.29
N LYS A 511 16.09 -33.37 3.08
CA LYS A 511 16.43 -34.50 3.97
C LYS A 511 16.09 -35.83 3.29
N SER A 512 17.11 -36.39 2.66
CA SER A 512 17.12 -37.75 2.15
C SER A 512 17.12 -38.80 3.27
N SER A 513 16.71 -40.00 2.88
CA SER A 513 16.61 -41.22 3.68
C SER A 513 17.96 -41.92 3.91
N GLU A 514 18.13 -42.57 5.07
CA GLU A 514 19.04 -43.72 5.21
C GLU A 514 18.37 -44.90 5.98
N THR A 515 18.28 -46.02 5.26
CA THR A 515 18.36 -47.44 5.65
C THR A 515 18.12 -47.89 7.11
N SER A 516 17.03 -48.65 7.29
CA SER A 516 17.02 -50.12 7.52
C SER A 516 18.08 -50.81 8.39
N GLY A 517 17.61 -51.46 9.46
CA GLY A 517 18.27 -52.57 10.18
C GLY A 517 17.24 -53.43 10.92
N SER A 518 17.31 -54.77 10.80
CA SER A 518 16.20 -55.70 11.16
C SER A 518 16.60 -56.84 12.12
N SER A 519 15.65 -57.29 12.95
CA SER A 519 15.50 -58.64 13.56
C SER A 519 14.23 -58.66 14.45
N HIS A 520 13.23 -59.52 14.27
CA HIS A 520 13.10 -60.92 14.76
C HIS A 520 13.21 -61.06 16.30
N SER A 521 12.29 -61.67 17.09
CA SER A 521 11.07 -62.49 16.87
C SER A 521 10.20 -62.60 18.17
N PRO A 522 9.00 -63.25 18.21
CA PRO A 522 7.94 -63.01 19.24
C PRO A 522 7.51 -64.19 20.16
N THR A 523 6.79 -63.88 21.27
CA THR A 523 5.88 -64.73 22.14
C THR A 523 5.33 -63.87 23.33
N SER A 524 4.21 -64.11 24.06
CA SER A 524 2.94 -64.86 23.85
C SER A 524 1.93 -64.70 25.02
N ASN A 525 0.61 -64.70 24.74
CA ASN A 525 -0.57 -65.18 25.52
C ASN A 525 -0.90 -64.73 27.00
N VAL A 526 -1.95 -63.87 27.17
CA VAL A 526 -3.37 -64.20 27.60
C VAL A 526 -3.63 -64.93 28.97
N PRO A 527 -4.74 -64.69 29.75
CA PRO A 527 -5.67 -63.52 29.94
C PRO A 527 -6.25 -63.33 31.40
N GLY A 528 -7.36 -62.57 31.56
CA GLY A 528 -8.34 -62.64 32.68
C GLY A 528 -9.18 -61.35 32.83
N ASP A 529 -10.39 -61.25 32.26
CA ASP A 529 -11.73 -61.49 32.87
C ASP A 529 -12.21 -60.42 33.91
N SER A 530 -13.46 -59.93 33.94
CA SER A 530 -14.64 -60.07 33.04
C SER A 530 -15.76 -59.05 33.40
N LYS A 531 -16.78 -58.88 32.51
CA LYS A 531 -18.15 -58.30 32.74
C LYS A 531 -18.25 -56.76 32.96
N SER A 532 -19.02 -55.96 32.19
CA SER A 532 -20.46 -55.95 31.78
C SER A 532 -21.43 -55.60 32.94
N VAL A 533 -22.50 -54.79 32.82
CA VAL A 533 -23.14 -54.15 31.65
C VAL A 533 -24.06 -52.96 32.05
N SER A 534 -24.48 -52.17 31.05
CA SER A 534 -25.40 -51.00 30.96
C SER A 534 -26.55 -50.72 31.96
N SER A 535 -27.05 -49.47 31.87
CA SER A 535 -28.46 -49.00 32.07
C SER A 535 -28.92 -48.79 33.53
N SER A 536 -29.88 -47.91 33.86
CA SER A 536 -30.81 -47.08 33.04
C SER A 536 -31.22 -45.77 33.74
N ARG A 537 -31.86 -44.85 33.00
CA ARG A 537 -32.51 -43.62 33.51
C ARG A 537 -33.67 -43.92 34.48
N HIS A 538 -33.92 -43.05 35.46
CA HIS A 538 -35.25 -42.42 35.67
C HIS A 538 -35.19 -41.16 36.58
N ARG A 539 -36.33 -40.51 36.82
CA ARG A 539 -36.48 -39.05 36.97
C ARG A 539 -37.51 -38.68 38.07
N ARG A 540 -37.32 -37.54 38.75
CA ARG A 540 -38.23 -36.90 39.76
C ARG A 540 -38.27 -37.65 41.12
N TYR A 541 -38.58 -37.04 42.27
CA TYR A 541 -39.37 -35.82 42.57
C TYR A 541 -38.71 -34.86 43.58
N SER A 542 -39.26 -33.64 43.65
CA SER A 542 -38.97 -32.57 44.63
C SER A 542 -39.46 -32.89 46.04
N ILE A 543 -38.93 -32.19 47.06
CA ILE A 543 -39.68 -31.33 48.02
C ILE A 543 -38.68 -30.69 49.02
N SER A 544 -39.03 -29.49 49.50
CA SER A 544 -38.33 -28.64 50.50
C SER A 544 -37.06 -27.93 50.02
#